data_AF-A0A0B2PF88-F1
#
_entry.id   AF-A0A0B2PF88-F1
#
_cell.length_a   1.000
_cell.length_b   1.000
_cell.length_c   1.000
_cell.angle_alpha   90.00
_cell.angle_beta   90.00
_cell.angle_gamma   90.00
#
_symmetry.space_group_name_H-M   'P 1'
#
loop_
_entity.id
_entity.type
_entity.pdbx_description
1 polymer ?
#
loop_
_entity_poly.entity_id
_entity_poly.type
_entity_poly.pdbx_seq_one_letter_code
_entity_poly.pdbx_strand_id
1 'polypeptide(L)' 'MKNDHSDVKDFLGILLHLQECRRLDFKLTRDNLKGILMDMIVGGSDTTSTNLEWAFVDLFRKPNTMNKA' A
#
# COMPACT_ATOMS: atom_id res chain seq x y z
N MET A 1 -13.19 -28.23 -7.39
CA MET A 1 -12.11 -27.42 -6.80
C MET A 1 -12.67 -26.06 -6.49
N LYS A 2 -13.12 -25.84 -5.24
CA LYS A 2 -13.63 -24.55 -4.77
C LYS A 2 -12.45 -23.90 -4.06
N ASN A 3 -11.82 -22.92 -4.71
CA ASN A 3 -10.72 -22.17 -4.08
C ASN A 3 -11.31 -21.37 -2.93
N ASP A 4 -11.06 -21.87 -1.72
CA ASP A 4 -11.23 -21.17 -0.46
C ASP A 4 -10.14 -20.08 -0.35
N HIS A 5 -10.30 -19.00 -1.12
CA HIS A 5 -9.76 -17.70 -0.74
C HIS A 5 -10.91 -16.95 -0.08
N SER A 6 -11.09 -17.28 1.19
CA SER A 6 -11.87 -16.49 2.14
C SER A 6 -11.41 -15.04 2.09
N ASP A 7 -12.19 -14.21 1.39
CA ASP A 7 -12.59 -12.85 1.76
C ASP A 7 -11.56 -11.89 2.38
N VAL A 8 -10.26 -11.99 2.03
CA VAL A 8 -9.39 -10.82 2.16
C VAL A 8 -9.72 -9.92 0.98
N LYS A 9 -10.73 -9.07 1.17
CA LYS A 9 -10.97 -7.93 0.29
C LYS A 9 -9.82 -6.94 0.51
N ASP A 10 -8.70 -7.18 -0.17
CA ASP A 10 -7.64 -6.20 -0.25
C ASP A 10 -8.16 -4.92 -0.91
N PHE A 11 -7.43 -3.82 -0.75
CA PHE A 11 -7.85 -2.51 -1.24
C PHE A 11 -8.18 -2.52 -2.74
N LEU A 12 -7.39 -3.23 -3.55
CA LEU A 12 -7.63 -3.39 -4.97
C LEU A 12 -8.93 -4.18 -5.22
N GLY A 13 -9.15 -5.27 -4.50
CA GLY A 13 -10.36 -6.08 -4.56
C GLY A 13 -11.61 -5.29 -4.21
N ILE A 14 -11.54 -4.39 -3.22
CA ILE A 14 -12.65 -3.47 -2.88
C ILE A 14 -12.92 -2.51 -4.04
N LEU A 15 -11.89 -1.89 -4.62
CA LEU A 15 -12.05 -0.94 -5.73
C LEU A 15 -12.61 -1.62 -7.00
N LEU A 16 -12.17 -2.84 -7.31
CA LEU A 16 -12.69 -3.64 -8.42
C LEU A 16 -14.16 -4.02 -8.19
N HIS A 17 -14.51 -4.44 -6.97
CA HIS A 17 -15.89 -4.73 -6.62
C HIS A 17 -16.79 -3.47 -6.73
N LEU A 18 -16.30 -2.31 -6.29
CA LEU A 18 -17.01 -1.04 -6.46
C LEU A 18 -17.22 -0.66 -7.93
N GLN A 19 -16.22 -0.92 -8.78
CA GLN A 19 -16.33 -0.72 -10.22
C GLN A 19 -17.42 -1.62 -10.83
N GLU A 20 -17.47 -2.89 -10.43
CA GLU A 20 -18.44 -3.88 -10.93
C GLU A 20 -19.87 -3.58 -10.47
N CYS A 21 -20.06 -3.22 -9.19
CA CYS A 21 -21.38 -2.97 -8.64
C CYS A 21 -22.06 -1.69 -9.17
N ARG A 22 -21.32 -0.80 -9.85
CA ARG A 22 -21.81 0.49 -10.39
C ARG A 22 -22.67 1.29 -9.40
N ARG A 23 -22.32 1.25 -8.10
CA ARG A 23 -23.04 1.92 -7.01
C ARG A 23 -22.66 3.39 -6.83
N LEU A 24 -21.69 3.86 -7.60
CA LEU A 24 -21.22 5.24 -7.57
C LEU A 24 -22.03 6.06 -8.58
N ASP A 25 -22.30 7.32 -8.24
CA ASP A 25 -22.95 8.29 -9.15
C ASP A 25 -22.10 8.58 -10.41
N PHE A 26 -20.86 8.11 -10.43
CA PHE A 26 -19.93 8.22 -11.53
C PHE A 26 -19.35 6.85 -11.91
N LYS A 27 -18.92 6.72 -13.16
CA LYS A 27 -18.23 5.51 -13.63
C LYS A 27 -16.79 5.52 -13.12
N LEU A 28 -16.46 4.55 -12.26
CA LEU A 28 -15.07 4.29 -11.88
C LEU A 28 -14.34 3.67 -13.09
N THR A 29 -13.54 4.48 -13.79
CA THR A 29 -12.75 4.02 -14.95
C THR A 29 -11.46 3.35 -14.50
N ARG A 30 -10.80 2.64 -15.41
CA ARG A 30 -9.47 2.06 -15.15
C ARG A 30 -8.42 3.14 -14.88
N ASP A 31 -8.53 4.31 -15.49
CA ASP A 31 -7.61 5.43 -15.24
C ASP A 31 -7.77 5.99 -13.83
N ASN A 32 -9.01 6.09 -13.33
CA ASN A 32 -9.27 6.50 -11.95
C ASN A 32 -8.68 5.48 -10.96
N LEU A 33 -8.90 4.18 -11.22
CA LEU A 33 -8.33 3.08 -10.44
C LEU A 33 -6.79 3.14 -10.42
N LYS A 34 -6.18 3.34 -11.58
CA LYS A 34 -4.73 3.48 -11.73
C LYS A 34 -4.22 4.70 -10.95
N GLY A 35 -4.89 5.85 -11.04
CA GLY A 35 -4.53 7.07 -10.31
C GLY A 35 -4.51 6.84 -8.80
N ILE A 36 -5.61 6.29 -8.25
CA ILE A 36 -5.74 6.01 -6.81
C ILE A 36 -4.62 5.07 -6.32
N LEU A 37 -4.32 4.01 -7.07
CA LEU A 37 -3.28 3.05 -6.69
C LEU A 37 -1.88 3.68 -6.77
N MET A 38 -1.62 4.50 -7.79
CA MET A 38 -0.34 5.19 -7.94
C MET A 38 -0.11 6.18 -6.79
N ASP A 39 -1.13 6.96 -6.43
CA ASP A 39 -1.04 7.92 -5.31
C ASP A 39 -0.73 7.21 -3.98
N MET A 40 -1.37 6.07 -3.72
CA MET A 40 -1.12 5.26 -2.53
C MET A 40 0.33 4.75 -2.47
N ILE A 41 0.84 4.22 -3.59
CA ILE A 41 2.20 3.69 -3.66
C ILE A 41 3.22 4.82 -3.48
N VAL A 42 3.05 5.95 -4.16
CA VAL A 42 3.97 7.09 -4.09
C VAL A 42 4.01 7.65 -2.66
N GLY A 43 2.85 7.93 -2.06
CA GLY A 43 2.77 8.47 -0.70
C GLY A 43 3.34 7.53 0.37
N GLY A 44 3.15 6.21 0.21
CA GLY A 44 3.74 5.21 1.10
C GLY A 44 5.25 5.05 0.91
N SER A 45 5.75 5.18 -0.33
CA SER A 45 7.16 4.97 -0.64
C SER A 45 8.03 6.08 -0.07
N ASP A 46 7.67 7.34 -0.26
CA ASP A 46 8.50 8.48 0.20
C ASP A 46 8.66 8.48 1.73
N THR A 47 7.58 8.16 2.44
CA THR A 47 7.56 8.11 3.91
C THR A 47 8.34 6.91 4.46
N THR A 48 8.15 5.72 3.89
CA THR A 48 8.88 4.52 4.33
C THR A 48 10.36 4.59 4.02
N SER A 49 10.75 5.12 2.85
CA SER A 49 12.15 5.37 2.49
C SER A 49 12.81 6.34 3.47
N THR A 50 12.16 7.48 3.76
CA THR A 50 12.67 8.45 4.76
C THR A 50 12.85 7.80 6.13
N ASN A 51 11.90 6.96 6.55
CA ASN A 51 11.98 6.29 7.84
C ASN A 51 13.12 5.25 7.89
N LEU A 52 13.35 4.52 6.80
CA LEU A 52 14.49 3.62 6.66
C LEU A 52 15.82 4.37 6.67
N GLU A 53 15.92 5.48 5.95
CA GLU A 53 17.11 6.34 5.96
C GLU A 53 17.44 6.79 7.39
N TRP A 54 16.46 7.24 8.17
CA TRP A 54 16.66 7.58 9.58
C TRP A 54 17.09 6.39 10.42
N ALA A 55 16.50 5.21 10.21
CA ALA A 55 16.90 3.99 10.91
C ALA A 55 18.37 3.63 10.64
N PHE A 56 18.81 3.69 9.38
CA PHE A 56 20.21 3.47 9.01
C PHE A 56 21.14 4.53 9.58
N VAL A 57 20.74 5.81 9.54
CA VAL A 57 21.51 6.90 10.14
C VAL A 57 21.68 6.69 11.65
N ASP A 58 20.62 6.29 12.37
CA ASP A 58 20.73 6.03 13.81
C ASP A 58 21.61 4.81 14.10
N LEU A 59 21.52 3.77 13.26
CA LEU A 59 22.34 2.57 13.33
C LEU A 59 23.83 2.87 13.15
N PHE A 60 24.20 3.70 12.18
CA PHE A 60 25.59 4.13 11.97
C PHE A 60 26.10 5.06 13.08
N ARG A 61 25.22 5.89 13.68
CA ARG A 61 25.59 6.82 14.75
C ARG A 61 25.73 6.13 16.11
N LYS A 62 25.05 5.01 16.34
CA LYS A 62 25.07 4.25 17.60
C LYS A 62 25.49 2.78 17.36
N PRO A 63 26.76 2.51 17.04
CA PRO A 63 27.23 1.14 16.79
C PRO A 63 27.01 0.18 17.98
N ASN A 64 26.96 0.70 19.22
CA ASN A 64 26.71 -0.11 20.42
C ASN A 64 25.27 -0.61 20.55
N THR A 65 24.27 -0.01 19.89
CA THR A 65 22.88 -0.49 19.90
C THR A 65 22.62 -1.56 18.83
N MET A 66 23.47 -1.65 17.79
CA MET A 66 23.39 -2.72 16.78
C MET A 66 23.58 -4.12 17.38
N ASN A 67 24.40 -4.25 18.44
CA ASN A 67 24.64 -5.53 19.11
C ASN A 67 23.50 -5.99 20.05
N LYS A 68 22.44 -5.18 20.23
CA LYS A 68 21.31 -5.48 21.13
C LYS A 68 19.97 -5.64 20.40
N ALA A 69 19.93 -5.37 19.10
CA ALA A 69 18.74 -5.49 18.27
C ALA A 69 18.65 -6.90 17.65
#